data_AF-A0ABD1FNT4-F1
#
_entry.id   AF-A0ABD1FNT4-F1
#
_cell.length_a   1.000
_cell.length_b   1.000
_cell.length_c   1.000
_cell.angle_alpha   90.00
_cell.angle_beta   90.00
_cell.angle_gamma   90.00
#
_symmetry.space_group_name_H-M   'P 1'
#
loop_
_entity.id
_entity.type
_entity.pdbx_description
1 polymer ?
#
loop_
_entity_poly.entity_id
_entity_poly.type
_entity_poly.pdbx_seq_one_letter_code
_entity_poly.pdbx_strand_id
1 'polypeptide(L)'
;MNPAEFLIDLASGNVKDKSLPSELKDKFLPADVHKYLLGAYESRASSTMEKMKLDEITTFNHKPGRGCNVSDAGECGASWIAQFCILFRRGLKERRHEYLSSLRVIQVISTAVITGSIWWNSNATSFNMVQHPSSSNRFQDQAGLLFFISVYWAFFPVFTAIFTFPLEREMLSKERSVGMYKVSAYLVARNASDLPLDLLLPVVFLTIIYFMVGLKHTFTAFSLTLLSIFLSIIAAQGLGLSIGAAFMDVNKATTLASVTVMTFMLSGGFFITRVPLFMRWVRYLSLNYHTYKLLLKIQCGCGEDG
;
A
#
# COMPACT_ATOMS: atom_id res chain seq x y z
N MET A 1 -11.51 19.48 33.18
CA MET A 1 -11.69 18.17 32.52
C MET A 1 -11.67 18.41 31.02
N ASN A 2 -10.94 17.61 30.23
CA ASN A 2 -10.95 17.70 28.77
C ASN A 2 -12.35 17.26 28.26
N PRO A 3 -13.05 18.02 27.40
CA PRO A 3 -14.40 17.68 26.95
C PRO A 3 -14.51 16.29 26.31
N ALA A 4 -13.45 15.81 25.67
CA ALA A 4 -13.42 14.47 25.08
C ALA A 4 -13.44 13.34 26.14
N GLU A 5 -12.73 13.51 27.26
CA GLU A 5 -12.75 12.51 28.35
C GLU A 5 -14.11 12.47 29.05
N PHE A 6 -14.77 13.61 29.22
CA PHE A 6 -16.10 13.67 29.81
C PHE A 6 -17.14 12.88 28.99
N LEU A 7 -17.05 12.93 27.66
CA LEU A 7 -17.96 12.15 26.79
C LEU A 7 -17.68 10.65 26.85
N ILE A 8 -16.41 10.24 27.01
CA ILE A 8 -16.02 8.83 27.15
C ILE A 8 -16.49 8.28 28.51
N ASP A 9 -16.38 9.07 29.57
CA ASP A 9 -16.86 8.71 30.91
C ASP A 9 -18.40 8.63 30.98
N LEU A 10 -19.09 9.51 30.24
CA LEU A 10 -20.55 9.47 30.12
C LEU A 10 -21.03 8.22 29.37
N ALA A 11 -20.34 7.87 28.27
CA ALA A 11 -20.66 6.70 27.46
C ALA A 11 -20.35 5.37 28.19
N SER A 12 -19.39 5.38 29.12
CA SER A 12 -19.04 4.23 29.96
C SER A 12 -19.89 4.10 31.23
N GLY A 13 -20.81 5.04 31.48
CA GLY A 13 -21.74 4.99 32.62
C GLY A 13 -21.10 5.29 33.98
N ASN A 14 -19.85 5.74 34.01
CA ASN A 14 -19.11 5.97 35.26
C ASN A 14 -19.28 7.42 35.76
N VAL A 15 -20.47 7.76 36.26
CA VAL A 15 -20.85 9.15 36.60
C VAL A 15 -20.54 9.55 38.05
N LYS A 16 -20.00 8.64 38.88
CA LYS A 16 -19.91 8.85 40.34
C LYS A 16 -18.62 9.51 40.83
N ASP A 17 -17.52 9.48 40.05
CA ASP A 17 -16.18 9.71 40.61
C ASP A 17 -15.41 10.95 40.13
N LYS A 18 -15.99 11.89 39.37
CA LYS A 18 -15.28 13.16 39.08
C LYS A 18 -16.17 14.35 38.78
N SER A 19 -15.62 15.52 39.13
CA SER A 19 -16.27 16.83 39.12
C SER A 19 -16.65 17.31 37.72
N LEU A 20 -17.93 17.70 37.60
CA LEU A 20 -18.54 18.36 36.45
C LEU A 20 -17.65 19.52 35.91
N PRO A 21 -17.62 19.74 34.58
CA PRO A 21 -17.06 20.96 34.01
C PRO A 21 -17.67 22.19 34.68
N SER A 22 -16.83 23.17 35.05
CA SER A 22 -17.24 24.34 35.84
C SER A 22 -18.42 25.11 35.24
N GLU A 23 -18.60 25.07 33.92
CA GLU A 23 -19.71 25.76 33.23
C GLU A 23 -21.10 25.10 33.40
N LEU A 24 -21.16 23.81 33.75
CA LEU A 24 -22.44 23.12 33.99
C LEU A 24 -22.80 23.02 35.49
N LYS A 25 -21.82 23.18 36.38
CA LYS A 25 -22.02 23.08 37.83
C LYS A 25 -22.89 24.21 38.39
N ASP A 26 -22.85 25.38 37.75
CA ASP A 26 -23.64 26.56 38.16
C ASP A 26 -25.09 26.53 37.68
N LYS A 27 -25.50 25.57 36.83
CA LYS A 27 -26.85 25.56 36.25
C LYS A 27 -27.68 24.31 36.54
N PHE A 28 -27.09 23.14 36.86
CA PHE A 28 -27.86 21.90 37.01
C PHE A 28 -27.22 20.90 38.00
N LEU A 29 -28.08 20.13 38.71
CA LEU A 29 -27.65 18.98 39.51
C LEU A 29 -27.18 17.81 38.60
N PRO A 30 -26.29 16.91 39.07
CA PRO A 30 -25.67 15.86 38.26
C PRO A 30 -26.67 14.92 37.53
N ALA A 31 -27.84 14.68 38.12
CA ALA A 31 -28.89 13.84 37.53
C ALA A 31 -29.71 14.55 36.43
N ASP A 32 -29.81 15.88 36.48
CA ASP A 32 -30.61 16.67 35.55
C ASP A 32 -29.88 16.92 34.24
N VAL A 33 -28.55 16.96 34.26
CA VAL A 33 -27.72 17.10 33.04
C VAL A 33 -27.92 15.92 32.10
N HIS A 34 -28.06 14.70 32.61
CA HIS A 34 -28.30 13.52 31.76
C HIS A 34 -29.66 13.59 31.06
N LYS A 35 -30.72 13.98 31.78
CA LYS A 35 -32.06 14.18 31.20
C LYS A 35 -32.08 15.34 30.19
N TYR A 36 -31.37 16.43 30.49
CA TYR A 36 -31.24 17.55 29.56
C TYR A 36 -30.49 17.16 28.28
N LEU A 37 -29.39 16.41 28.40
CA LEU A 37 -28.62 15.93 27.24
C LEU A 37 -29.40 14.91 26.41
N LEU A 38 -30.17 14.01 27.05
CA LEU A 38 -31.09 13.10 26.34
C LEU A 38 -32.17 13.88 25.59
N GLY A 39 -32.81 14.86 26.24
CA GLY A 39 -33.82 15.71 25.59
C GLY A 39 -33.24 16.56 24.45
N ALA A 40 -32.03 17.09 24.62
CA ALA A 40 -31.32 17.83 23.57
C ALA A 40 -30.91 16.92 22.40
N TYR A 41 -30.51 15.67 22.67
CA TYR A 41 -30.20 14.68 21.64
C TYR A 41 -31.46 14.28 20.87
N GLU A 42 -32.56 13.96 21.55
CA GLU A 42 -33.84 13.61 20.93
C GLU A 42 -34.41 14.76 20.09
N SER A 43 -34.33 16.00 20.58
CA SER A 43 -34.74 17.20 19.84
C SER A 43 -33.86 17.45 18.59
N ARG A 44 -32.56 17.14 18.68
CA ARG A 44 -31.63 17.27 17.55
C ARG A 44 -31.79 16.13 16.54
N ALA A 45 -32.14 14.93 17.00
CA ALA A 45 -32.44 13.77 16.17
C ALA A 45 -33.76 13.97 15.41
N SER A 46 -34.81 14.45 16.07
CA SER A 46 -36.10 14.73 15.43
C SER A 46 -35.99 15.86 14.39
N SER A 47 -35.29 16.95 14.71
CA SER A 47 -35.05 18.03 13.74
C SER A 47 -34.13 17.61 12.57
N THR A 48 -33.21 16.67 12.77
CA THR A 48 -32.39 16.10 11.69
C THR A 48 -33.22 15.19 10.79
N MET A 49 -34.10 14.36 11.37
CA MET A 49 -35.04 13.53 10.63
C MET A 49 -36.07 14.36 9.84
N GLU A 50 -36.54 15.48 10.39
CA GLU A 50 -37.40 16.42 9.66
C GLU A 50 -36.66 17.10 8.50
N LYS A 51 -35.41 17.53 8.69
CA LYS A 51 -34.59 18.09 7.60
C LYS A 51 -34.30 17.09 6.50
N MET A 52 -34.03 15.82 6.86
CA MET A 52 -33.87 14.74 5.89
C MET A 52 -35.16 14.48 5.09
N LYS A 53 -36.33 14.51 5.75
CA LYS A 53 -37.64 14.40 5.07
C LYS A 53 -37.94 15.60 4.17
N LEU A 54 -37.54 16.81 4.57
CA LEU A 54 -37.78 18.03 3.78
C LEU A 54 -36.89 18.08 2.53
N ASP A 55 -35.63 17.64 2.63
CA ASP A 55 -34.73 17.48 1.47
C ASP A 55 -35.23 16.39 0.51
N GLU A 56 -35.86 15.33 1.04
CA GLU A 56 -36.46 14.25 0.24
C GLU A 56 -37.68 14.75 -0.59
N ILE A 57 -38.53 15.61 0.01
CA ILE A 57 -39.68 16.22 -0.69
C ILE A 57 -39.24 17.20 -1.77
N THR A 58 -38.13 17.93 -1.56
CA THR A 58 -37.64 18.94 -2.51
C THR A 58 -37.00 18.30 -3.76
N THR A 59 -36.53 17.06 -3.64
CA THR A 59 -35.87 16.32 -4.74
C THR A 59 -36.88 15.62 -5.67
N PHE A 60 -38.15 15.48 -5.28
CA PHE A 60 -39.17 14.70 -6.01
C PHE A 60 -39.88 15.44 -7.17
N ASN A 61 -39.65 16.75 -7.36
CA ASN A 61 -40.39 17.54 -8.35
C ASN A 61 -39.79 17.60 -9.78
N HIS A 62 -38.86 16.71 -10.15
CA HIS A 62 -38.33 16.68 -11.51
C HIS A 62 -38.56 15.34 -12.26
N LYS A 63 -39.63 15.35 -13.06
CA LYS A 63 -40.01 14.51 -14.22
C LYS A 63 -40.52 13.06 -13.97
N PRO A 64 -41.73 12.71 -14.47
CA PRO A 64 -42.27 11.36 -14.41
C PRO A 64 -41.84 10.55 -15.64
N GLY A 65 -41.56 9.26 -15.45
CA GLY A 65 -41.51 8.32 -16.57
C GLY A 65 -40.76 7.03 -16.30
N ARG A 66 -41.56 5.99 -16.02
CA ARG A 66 -41.37 4.55 -16.33
C ARG A 66 -41.44 3.69 -15.07
N GLY A 67 -42.59 3.03 -14.94
CA GLY A 67 -42.91 2.16 -13.83
C GLY A 67 -41.90 1.03 -13.69
N CYS A 68 -41.47 0.82 -12.44
CA CYS A 68 -40.84 -0.40 -12.01
C CYS A 68 -41.58 -0.84 -10.76
N ASN A 69 -42.07 -2.08 -10.81
CA ASN A 69 -42.94 -2.66 -9.80
C ASN A 69 -42.25 -2.67 -8.43
N VAL A 70 -43.01 -2.24 -7.44
CA VAL A 70 -42.69 -2.33 -6.02
C VAL A 70 -42.47 -3.80 -5.66
N SER A 71 -41.24 -4.17 -5.36
CA SER A 71 -40.89 -5.40 -4.67
C SER A 71 -39.64 -5.12 -3.83
N ASP A 72 -39.83 -5.22 -2.53
CA ASP A 72 -38.86 -5.15 -1.44
C ASP A 72 -38.04 -3.86 -1.27
N ALA A 73 -38.50 -3.04 -0.32
CA ALA A 73 -37.68 -2.04 0.35
C ALA A 73 -36.71 -2.74 1.33
N GLY A 74 -35.73 -3.46 0.79
CA GLY A 74 -34.52 -3.87 1.52
C GLY A 74 -33.39 -2.94 1.14
N GLU A 75 -33.01 -2.03 2.04
CA GLU A 75 -31.79 -1.21 2.04
C GLU A 75 -31.15 -0.97 0.66
N CYS A 76 -31.50 0.13 -0.01
CA CYS A 76 -30.78 0.58 -1.20
C CYS A 76 -29.39 1.11 -0.81
N GLY A 77 -28.50 0.20 -0.41
CA GLY A 77 -27.08 0.47 -0.22
C GLY A 77 -26.50 1.03 -1.52
N ALA A 78 -25.57 1.99 -1.40
CA ALA A 78 -24.90 2.60 -2.55
C ALA A 78 -24.39 1.54 -3.55
N SER A 79 -24.53 1.82 -4.85
CA SER A 79 -24.04 0.95 -5.93
C SER A 79 -22.56 0.58 -5.73
N TRP A 80 -22.16 -0.62 -6.15
CA TRP A 80 -20.78 -1.13 -5.99
C TRP A 80 -19.72 -0.15 -6.53
N ILE A 81 -20.01 0.50 -7.65
CA ILE A 81 -19.12 1.51 -8.28
C ILE A 81 -19.05 2.78 -7.43
N ALA A 82 -20.18 3.22 -6.87
CA ALA A 82 -20.21 4.38 -5.98
C ALA A 82 -19.42 4.10 -4.69
N GLN A 83 -19.58 2.91 -4.09
CA GLN A 83 -18.78 2.46 -2.95
C GLN A 83 -17.28 2.43 -3.31
N PHE A 84 -16.91 1.86 -4.46
CA PHE A 84 -15.53 1.83 -4.94
C PHE A 84 -14.93 3.23 -5.10
N CYS A 85 -15.61 4.15 -5.79
CA CYS A 85 -15.08 5.50 -6.03
C CYS A 85 -14.89 6.30 -4.74
N ILE A 86 -15.83 6.19 -3.79
CA ILE A 86 -15.73 6.84 -2.48
C ILE A 86 -14.55 6.27 -1.70
N LEU A 87 -14.44 4.94 -1.62
CA LEU A 87 -13.36 4.25 -0.92
C LEU A 87 -11.99 4.53 -1.55
N PHE A 88 -11.91 4.58 -2.87
CA PHE A 88 -10.69 4.92 -3.61
C PHE A 88 -10.23 6.34 -3.30
N ARG A 89 -11.13 7.32 -3.36
CA ARG A 89 -10.80 8.73 -3.06
C ARG A 89 -10.39 8.91 -1.60
N ARG A 90 -11.08 8.25 -0.68
CA ARG A 90 -10.74 8.24 0.76
C ARG A 90 -9.36 7.61 0.97
N GLY A 91 -9.16 6.41 0.42
CA GLY A 91 -7.91 5.66 0.50
C GLY A 91 -6.73 6.46 -0.02
N LEU A 92 -6.85 7.08 -1.19
CA LEU A 92 -5.79 7.90 -1.76
C LEU A 92 -5.45 9.11 -0.87
N LYS A 93 -6.46 9.79 -0.30
CA LYS A 93 -6.24 10.97 0.54
C LYS A 93 -5.55 10.62 1.86
N GLU A 94 -6.01 9.55 2.50
CA GLU A 94 -5.52 9.10 3.81
C GLU A 94 -4.12 8.49 3.69
N ARG A 95 -3.93 7.58 2.72
CA ARG A 95 -2.68 6.86 2.53
C ARG A 95 -1.57 7.71 1.94
N ARG A 96 -1.88 8.80 1.23
CA ARG A 96 -0.84 9.70 0.69
C ARG A 96 0.17 10.13 1.77
N HIS A 97 -0.29 10.40 2.98
CA HIS A 97 0.59 10.88 4.06
C HIS A 97 1.44 9.75 4.65
N GLU A 98 0.89 8.53 4.70
CA GLU A 98 1.59 7.34 5.18
C GLU A 98 2.65 6.85 4.16
N TYR A 99 2.31 6.87 2.86
CA TYR A 99 3.20 6.52 1.76
C TYR A 99 4.30 7.55 1.52
N LEU A 100 3.95 8.85 1.55
CA LEU A 100 4.91 9.95 1.49
C LEU A 100 5.51 10.28 2.86
N SER A 101 5.48 9.33 3.80
CA SER A 101 6.19 9.47 5.07
C SER A 101 7.64 9.85 4.78
N SER A 102 8.08 10.96 5.37
CA SER A 102 9.41 11.52 5.13
C SER A 102 10.50 10.48 5.33
N LEU A 103 10.35 9.60 6.33
CA LEU A 103 11.28 8.50 6.59
C LEU A 103 11.41 7.51 5.43
N ARG A 104 10.29 7.12 4.81
CA ARG A 104 10.28 6.18 3.68
C ARG A 104 10.93 6.81 2.45
N VAL A 105 10.61 8.07 2.17
CA VAL A 105 11.18 8.81 1.04
C VAL A 105 12.69 9.01 1.24
N ILE A 106 13.12 9.42 2.44
CA ILE A 106 14.54 9.58 2.80
C ILE A 106 15.28 8.24 2.68
N GLN A 107 14.69 7.14 3.16
CA GLN A 107 15.31 5.81 3.06
C GLN A 107 15.53 5.40 1.59
N VAL A 108 14.53 5.56 0.72
CA VAL A 108 14.65 5.22 -0.70
C VAL A 108 15.66 6.11 -1.41
N ILE A 109 15.64 7.43 -1.17
CA ILE A 109 16.60 8.36 -1.76
C ILE A 109 18.02 8.06 -1.26
N SER A 110 18.19 7.83 0.04
CA SER A 110 19.49 7.45 0.62
C SER A 110 20.02 6.17 -0.01
N THR A 111 19.19 5.15 -0.15
CA THR A 111 19.57 3.89 -0.82
C THR A 111 19.92 4.14 -2.28
N ALA A 112 19.15 4.96 -3.02
CA ALA A 112 19.44 5.30 -4.41
C ALA A 112 20.80 6.00 -4.57
N VAL A 113 21.11 6.95 -3.69
CA VAL A 113 22.38 7.70 -3.72
C VAL A 113 23.55 6.80 -3.32
N ILE A 114 23.41 5.96 -2.29
CA ILE A 114 24.45 5.02 -1.88
C ILE A 114 24.75 4.04 -3.02
N THR A 115 23.72 3.40 -3.58
CA THR A 115 23.87 2.48 -4.71
C THR A 115 24.42 3.21 -5.95
N GLY A 116 23.89 4.38 -6.29
CA GLY A 116 24.42 5.16 -7.42
C GLY A 116 25.88 5.59 -7.23
N SER A 117 26.33 5.79 -5.99
CA SER A 117 27.72 6.14 -5.67
C SER A 117 28.65 4.92 -5.72
N ILE A 118 28.20 3.75 -5.26
CA ILE A 118 28.99 2.51 -5.32
C ILE A 118 29.23 2.10 -6.79
N TRP A 119 28.22 2.22 -7.65
CA TRP A 119 28.31 1.91 -9.08
C TRP A 119 28.53 3.16 -9.95
N TRP A 120 29.17 4.19 -9.38
CA TRP A 120 29.33 5.48 -10.04
C TRP A 120 30.02 5.32 -11.39
N ASN A 121 29.30 5.70 -12.43
CA ASN A 121 29.82 5.79 -13.79
C ASN A 121 30.53 4.53 -14.31
N SER A 122 30.00 3.34 -13.98
CA SER A 122 30.50 2.05 -14.50
C SER A 122 30.53 2.00 -16.04
N ASN A 123 29.78 2.90 -16.71
CA ASN A 123 29.81 3.06 -18.15
C ASN A 123 30.63 4.26 -18.66
N ALA A 124 30.55 5.48 -18.12
CA ALA A 124 31.26 6.63 -18.70
C ALA A 124 32.72 6.81 -18.23
N THR A 125 33.22 5.96 -17.33
CA THR A 125 34.68 5.77 -17.15
C THR A 125 35.34 5.17 -18.41
N SER A 126 34.54 4.83 -19.44
CA SER A 126 35.02 4.42 -20.78
C SER A 126 35.49 5.57 -21.67
N PHE A 127 35.14 6.85 -21.40
CA PHE A 127 35.52 7.94 -22.31
C PHE A 127 36.90 8.53 -21.99
N ASN A 128 37.35 8.52 -20.73
CA ASN A 128 38.55 9.26 -20.30
C ASN A 128 39.69 8.43 -19.67
N MET A 129 39.66 7.10 -19.67
CA MET A 129 40.86 6.31 -19.30
C MET A 129 41.04 5.07 -20.17
N VAL A 130 42.07 5.16 -21.02
CA VAL A 130 43.03 4.11 -21.41
C VAL A 130 42.62 2.68 -21.06
N GLN A 131 42.22 1.94 -22.09
CA GLN A 131 42.66 0.57 -22.41
C GLN A 131 43.22 -0.26 -21.23
N HIS A 132 42.35 -0.84 -20.39
CA HIS A 132 42.71 -2.00 -19.56
C HIS A 132 41.82 -3.22 -19.89
N PRO A 133 42.36 -4.45 -19.88
CA PRO A 133 41.76 -5.64 -20.51
C PRO A 133 40.80 -6.41 -19.58
N SER A 134 39.77 -5.76 -19.05
CA SER A 134 38.83 -6.37 -18.08
C SER A 134 37.35 -6.28 -18.51
N SER A 135 37.05 -6.69 -19.74
CA SER A 135 35.66 -6.80 -20.22
C SER A 135 34.78 -7.67 -19.31
N SER A 136 35.34 -8.70 -18.67
CA SER A 136 34.64 -9.58 -17.71
C SER A 136 34.13 -8.85 -16.46
N ASN A 137 34.91 -7.93 -15.90
CA ASN A 137 34.57 -7.27 -14.64
C ASN A 137 33.38 -6.32 -14.83
N ARG A 138 33.31 -5.65 -15.99
CA ARG A 138 32.22 -4.71 -16.33
C ARG A 138 30.86 -5.38 -16.39
N PHE A 139 30.77 -6.55 -17.03
CA PHE A 139 29.51 -7.31 -17.10
C PHE A 139 29.08 -7.81 -15.71
N GLN A 140 30.05 -8.22 -14.89
CA GLN A 140 29.77 -8.68 -13.53
C GLN A 140 29.29 -7.53 -12.62
N ASP A 141 29.87 -6.34 -12.74
CA ASP A 141 29.46 -5.16 -11.99
C ASP A 141 28.05 -4.69 -12.38
N GLN A 142 27.75 -4.68 -13.67
CA GLN A 142 26.42 -4.35 -14.19
C GLN A 142 25.37 -5.41 -13.79
N ALA A 143 25.73 -6.69 -13.86
CA ALA A 143 24.87 -7.77 -13.39
C ALA A 143 24.59 -7.65 -11.89
N GLY A 144 25.60 -7.33 -11.08
CA GLY A 144 25.46 -7.10 -9.64
C GLY A 144 24.51 -5.95 -9.31
N LEU A 145 24.61 -4.84 -10.05
CA LEU A 145 23.68 -3.71 -9.90
C LEU A 145 22.24 -4.10 -10.22
N LEU A 146 21.99 -4.75 -11.37
CA LEU A 146 20.64 -5.13 -11.79
C LEU A 146 20.02 -6.17 -10.84
N PHE A 147 20.85 -7.06 -10.30
CA PHE A 147 20.44 -8.00 -9.27
C PHE A 147 20.05 -7.28 -7.98
N PHE A 148 20.88 -6.33 -7.51
CA PHE A 148 20.57 -5.52 -6.32
C PHE A 148 19.24 -4.76 -6.46
N ILE A 149 19.02 -4.11 -7.61
CA ILE A 149 17.77 -3.38 -7.88
C ILE A 149 16.56 -4.33 -7.83
N SER A 150 16.68 -5.52 -8.43
CA SER A 150 15.61 -6.53 -8.41
C SER A 150 15.27 -6.96 -6.99
N VAL A 151 16.30 -7.28 -6.20
CA VAL A 151 16.16 -7.75 -4.82
C VAL A 151 15.57 -6.67 -3.91
N TYR A 152 16.06 -5.43 -4.02
CA TYR A 152 15.57 -4.30 -3.24
C TYR A 152 14.07 -4.08 -3.46
N TRP A 153 13.64 -4.02 -4.72
CA TRP A 153 12.22 -3.81 -5.07
C TRP A 153 11.33 -5.03 -4.91
N ALA A 154 11.88 -6.23 -4.74
CA ALA A 154 11.12 -7.40 -4.30
C ALA A 154 10.93 -7.42 -2.77
N PHE A 155 11.94 -7.04 -1.99
CA PHE A 155 11.91 -7.21 -0.54
C PHE A 155 11.14 -6.09 0.16
N PHE A 156 11.34 -4.85 -0.28
CA PHE A 156 10.69 -3.68 0.29
C PHE A 156 9.15 -3.81 0.39
N PRO A 157 8.43 -4.16 -0.69
CA PRO A 157 6.97 -4.33 -0.64
C PRO A 157 6.52 -5.58 0.13
N VAL A 158 7.28 -6.69 0.13
CA VAL A 158 6.93 -7.91 0.89
C VAL A 158 6.81 -7.59 2.38
N PHE A 159 7.84 -6.97 2.97
CA PHE A 159 7.83 -6.64 4.39
C PHE A 159 6.77 -5.60 4.73
N THR A 160 6.60 -4.59 3.87
CA THR A 160 5.56 -3.57 4.05
C THR A 160 4.16 -4.21 4.09
N ALA A 161 3.87 -5.14 3.17
CA ALA A 161 2.59 -5.83 3.10
C ALA A 161 2.31 -6.74 4.30
N ILE A 162 3.34 -7.41 4.84
CA ILE A 162 3.22 -8.30 6.02
C ILE A 162 2.77 -7.54 7.26
N PHE A 163 3.29 -6.33 7.48
CA PHE A 163 2.87 -5.50 8.63
C PHE A 163 1.53 -4.82 8.38
N THR A 164 1.18 -4.55 7.12
CA THR A 164 -0.06 -3.85 6.75
C THR A 164 -1.29 -4.76 6.89
N PHE A 165 -1.19 -6.04 6.49
CA PHE A 165 -2.35 -6.94 6.46
C PHE A 165 -3.02 -7.17 7.83
N PRO A 166 -2.30 -7.44 8.93
CA PRO A 166 -2.90 -7.64 10.25
C PRO A 166 -3.69 -6.43 10.74
N LEU A 167 -3.13 -5.22 10.57
CA LEU A 167 -3.78 -3.96 10.93
C LEU A 167 -5.09 -3.77 10.15
N GLU A 168 -5.06 -4.05 8.85
CA GLU A 168 -6.24 -3.93 8.00
C GLU A 168 -7.30 -4.98 8.32
N ARG A 169 -6.88 -6.21 8.65
CA ARG A 169 -7.82 -7.29 8.98
C ARG A 169 -8.65 -6.95 10.22
N GLU A 170 -8.05 -6.33 11.24
CA GLU A 170 -8.79 -5.93 12.44
C GLU A 170 -9.86 -4.89 12.13
N MET A 171 -9.53 -3.89 11.29
CA MET A 171 -10.49 -2.89 10.84
C MET A 171 -11.59 -3.52 9.99
N LEU A 172 -11.21 -4.36 9.02
CA LEU A 172 -12.14 -5.08 8.16
C LEU A 172 -13.12 -5.95 8.93
N SER A 173 -12.66 -6.62 10.00
CA SER A 173 -13.53 -7.46 10.84
C SER A 173 -14.63 -6.63 11.51
N LYS A 174 -14.28 -5.45 12.03
CA LYS A 174 -15.21 -4.50 12.66
C LYS A 174 -16.18 -3.88 11.64
N GLU A 175 -15.69 -3.50 10.47
CA GLU A 175 -16.55 -2.90 9.44
C GLU A 175 -17.49 -3.95 8.80
N ARG A 176 -17.06 -5.21 8.75
CA ARG A 176 -17.91 -6.35 8.32
C ARG A 176 -19.02 -6.66 9.30
N SER A 177 -18.80 -6.56 10.62
CA SER A 177 -19.88 -6.80 11.60
C SER A 177 -20.98 -5.75 11.55
N VAL A 178 -20.69 -4.56 11.00
CA VAL A 178 -21.64 -3.46 10.82
C VAL A 178 -22.26 -3.45 9.41
N GLY A 179 -21.80 -4.31 8.50
CA GLY A 179 -22.36 -4.41 7.15
C GLY A 179 -22.18 -3.16 6.27
N MET A 180 -21.22 -2.27 6.59
CA MET A 180 -21.11 -0.95 5.95
C MET A 180 -20.83 -0.99 4.44
N TYR A 181 -20.08 -1.98 3.95
CA TYR A 181 -19.72 -2.08 2.53
C TYR A 181 -19.34 -3.51 2.12
N LYS A 182 -19.39 -3.79 0.82
CA LYS A 182 -18.98 -5.09 0.25
C LYS A 182 -17.46 -5.24 0.33
N VAL A 183 -16.98 -6.38 0.86
CA VAL A 183 -15.54 -6.68 0.99
C VAL A 183 -14.82 -6.62 -0.36
N SER A 184 -15.46 -7.05 -1.44
CA SER A 184 -14.89 -7.00 -2.79
C SER A 184 -14.67 -5.55 -3.28
N ALA A 185 -15.61 -4.64 -3.01
CA ALA A 185 -15.48 -3.23 -3.37
C ALA A 185 -14.31 -2.58 -2.61
N TYR A 186 -14.17 -2.91 -1.33
CA TYR A 186 -13.07 -2.43 -0.50
C TYR A 186 -11.71 -2.92 -0.99
N LEU A 187 -11.55 -4.24 -1.22
CA LEU A 187 -10.26 -4.80 -1.65
C LEU A 187 -9.82 -4.22 -2.99
N VAL A 188 -10.74 -4.06 -3.94
CA VAL A 188 -10.40 -3.49 -5.26
C VAL A 188 -10.09 -2.00 -5.14
N ALA A 189 -10.86 -1.23 -4.37
CA ALA A 189 -10.59 0.19 -4.13
C ALA A 189 -9.25 0.42 -3.43
N ARG A 190 -8.91 -0.46 -2.50
CA ARG A 190 -7.67 -0.44 -1.72
C ARG A 190 -6.44 -0.69 -2.58
N ASN A 191 -6.44 -1.79 -3.34
CA ASN A 191 -5.33 -2.11 -4.24
C ASN A 191 -5.17 -1.02 -5.31
N ALA A 192 -6.28 -0.53 -5.87
CA ALA A 192 -6.25 0.55 -6.84
C ALA A 192 -5.67 1.85 -6.27
N SER A 193 -5.98 2.22 -5.02
CA SER A 193 -5.46 3.44 -4.40
C SER A 193 -3.97 3.38 -4.08
N ASP A 194 -3.44 2.18 -3.82
CA ASP A 194 -2.04 1.97 -3.43
C ASP A 194 -1.11 1.95 -4.66
N LEU A 195 -1.54 1.35 -5.76
CA LEU A 195 -0.77 1.27 -7.02
C LEU A 195 -0.11 2.60 -7.49
N PRO A 196 -0.82 3.74 -7.59
CA PRO A 196 -0.21 4.99 -8.05
C PRO A 196 0.78 5.56 -7.04
N LEU A 197 0.58 5.33 -5.74
CA LEU A 197 1.49 5.77 -4.69
C LEU A 197 2.77 4.91 -4.68
N ASP A 198 2.60 3.61 -4.88
CA ASP A 198 3.69 2.65 -4.98
C ASP A 198 4.55 2.85 -6.24
N LEU A 199 4.02 3.44 -7.31
CA LEU A 199 4.79 3.73 -8.54
C LEU A 199 5.74 4.93 -8.38
N LEU A 200 5.42 5.89 -7.52
CA LEU A 200 6.19 7.14 -7.42
C LEU A 200 7.63 6.90 -6.92
N LEU A 201 7.80 6.07 -5.89
CA LEU A 201 9.10 5.82 -5.25
C LEU A 201 10.08 5.09 -6.20
N PRO A 202 9.69 4.02 -6.93
CA PRO A 202 10.51 3.38 -7.95
C PRO A 202 10.94 4.31 -9.08
N VAL A 203 10.06 5.20 -9.53
CA VAL A 203 10.38 6.17 -10.59
C VAL A 203 11.51 7.09 -10.14
N VAL A 204 11.41 7.65 -8.92
CA VAL A 204 12.46 8.53 -8.38
C VAL A 204 13.77 7.77 -8.19
N PHE A 205 13.72 6.58 -7.60
CA PHE A 205 14.90 5.72 -7.38
C PHE A 205 15.62 5.38 -8.69
N LEU A 206 14.87 4.93 -9.71
CA LEU A 206 15.44 4.57 -11.00
C LEU A 206 15.98 5.77 -11.75
N THR A 207 15.30 6.91 -11.68
CA THR A 207 15.79 8.14 -12.32
C THR A 207 17.18 8.49 -11.79
N ILE A 208 17.37 8.49 -10.47
CA ILE A 208 18.66 8.78 -9.83
C ILE A 208 19.73 7.77 -10.28
N ILE A 209 19.45 6.47 -10.22
CA ILE A 209 20.41 5.43 -10.60
C ILE A 209 20.77 5.49 -12.08
N TYR A 210 19.80 5.72 -12.98
CA TYR A 210 20.08 5.84 -14.41
C TYR A 210 21.04 6.98 -14.73
N PHE A 211 20.88 8.12 -14.06
CA PHE A 211 21.79 9.26 -14.23
C PHE A 211 23.18 9.01 -13.62
N MET A 212 23.27 8.37 -12.45
CA MET A 212 24.56 8.15 -11.77
C MET A 212 25.41 7.02 -12.36
N VAL A 213 24.76 5.93 -12.79
CA VAL A 213 25.45 4.73 -13.31
C VAL A 213 25.74 4.86 -14.82
N GLY A 214 24.89 5.56 -15.56
CA GLY A 214 24.99 5.65 -17.02
C GLY A 214 24.50 4.36 -17.71
N LEU A 215 23.32 3.86 -17.33
CA LEU A 215 22.65 2.77 -18.06
C LEU A 215 22.23 3.22 -19.47
N LYS A 216 21.75 2.29 -20.29
CA LYS A 216 21.36 2.58 -21.68
C LYS A 216 20.35 3.73 -21.75
N HIS A 217 20.77 4.86 -22.33
CA HIS A 217 19.98 6.11 -22.45
C HIS A 217 18.83 6.05 -23.49
N THR A 218 18.29 4.87 -23.78
CA THR A 218 17.14 4.72 -24.68
C THR A 218 15.85 4.76 -23.86
N PHE A 219 14.89 5.61 -24.26
CA PHE A 219 13.58 5.71 -23.61
C PHE A 219 12.88 4.36 -23.47
N THR A 220 12.95 3.52 -24.51
CA THR A 220 12.41 2.15 -24.50
C THR A 220 13.03 1.28 -23.41
N ALA A 221 14.35 1.35 -23.21
CA ALA A 221 15.03 0.54 -22.19
C ALA A 221 14.65 1.00 -20.77
N PHE A 222 14.59 2.32 -20.56
CA PHE A 222 14.13 2.90 -19.30
C PHE A 222 12.69 2.49 -18.97
N SER A 223 11.77 2.64 -19.92
CA SER A 223 10.36 2.30 -19.73
C SER A 223 10.15 0.80 -19.45
N LEU A 224 10.85 -0.08 -20.18
CA LEU A 224 10.78 -1.52 -19.94
C LEU A 224 11.37 -1.92 -18.58
N THR A 225 12.48 -1.30 -18.16
CA THR A 225 13.05 -1.52 -16.82
C THR A 225 12.10 -1.06 -15.72
N LEU A 226 11.48 0.12 -15.87
CA LEU A 226 10.48 0.63 -14.94
C LEU A 226 9.27 -0.32 -14.85
N LEU A 227 8.74 -0.77 -15.99
CA LEU A 227 7.62 -1.71 -16.04
C LEU A 227 7.96 -3.05 -15.38
N SER A 228 9.16 -3.58 -15.63
CA SER A 228 9.64 -4.84 -15.04
C SER A 228 9.68 -4.76 -13.51
N ILE A 229 10.20 -3.65 -12.98
CA ILE A 229 10.29 -3.40 -11.54
C ILE A 229 8.89 -3.19 -10.96
N PHE A 230 8.03 -2.44 -11.64
CA PHE A 230 6.65 -2.25 -11.20
C PHE A 230 5.89 -3.57 -11.08
N LEU A 231 6.01 -4.46 -12.07
CA LEU A 231 5.38 -5.77 -12.02
C LEU A 231 5.94 -6.63 -10.87
N SER A 232 7.25 -6.53 -10.62
CA SER A 232 7.91 -7.16 -9.48
C SER A 232 7.35 -6.67 -8.14
N ILE A 233 7.09 -5.37 -8.01
CA ILE A 233 6.54 -4.76 -6.79
C ILE A 233 5.13 -5.27 -6.52
N ILE A 234 4.25 -5.29 -7.54
CA ILE A 234 2.88 -5.80 -7.40
C ILE A 234 2.90 -7.27 -7.00
N ALA A 235 3.71 -8.09 -7.65
CA ALA A 235 3.82 -9.51 -7.33
C ALA A 235 4.35 -9.74 -5.91
N ALA A 236 5.35 -8.96 -5.50
CA ALA A 236 5.96 -9.01 -4.18
C ALA A 236 4.99 -8.53 -3.07
N GLN A 237 4.21 -7.49 -3.33
CA GLN A 237 3.14 -7.02 -2.43
C GLN A 237 2.08 -8.09 -2.25
N GLY A 238 1.61 -8.72 -3.34
CA GLY A 238 0.66 -9.84 -3.28
C GLY A 238 1.19 -11.02 -2.47
N LEU A 239 2.47 -11.37 -2.65
CA LEU A 239 3.13 -12.40 -1.85
C LEU A 239 3.18 -12.02 -0.36
N GLY A 240 3.57 -10.78 -0.03
CA GLY A 240 3.59 -10.31 1.35
C GLY A 240 2.21 -10.30 2.00
N LEU A 241 1.16 -9.89 1.28
CA LEU A 241 -0.22 -9.97 1.74
C LEU A 241 -0.65 -11.43 1.98
N SER A 242 -0.25 -12.36 1.11
CA SER A 242 -0.58 -13.79 1.28
C SER A 242 0.08 -14.41 2.51
N ILE A 243 1.35 -14.06 2.79
CA ILE A 243 2.06 -14.51 4.00
C ILE A 243 1.45 -13.86 5.24
N GLY A 244 1.14 -12.56 5.19
CA GLY A 244 0.46 -11.85 6.26
C GLY A 244 -0.93 -12.41 6.57
N ALA A 245 -1.63 -12.96 5.56
CA ALA A 245 -2.91 -13.61 5.73
C ALA A 245 -2.82 -15.03 6.30
N ALA A 246 -1.76 -15.76 5.96
CA ALA A 246 -1.56 -17.14 6.41
C ALA A 246 -1.21 -17.23 7.91
N PHE A 247 -0.54 -16.22 8.46
CA PHE A 247 -0.07 -16.24 9.85
C PHE A 247 -0.75 -15.16 10.70
N MET A 248 -1.32 -15.57 11.84
CA MET A 248 -1.90 -14.63 12.81
C MET A 248 -0.83 -13.85 13.59
N ASP A 249 0.33 -14.46 13.80
CA ASP A 249 1.45 -13.87 14.55
C ASP A 249 2.42 -13.16 13.59
N VAL A 250 2.58 -11.84 13.77
CA VAL A 250 3.49 -11.00 12.97
C VAL A 250 4.94 -11.50 13.03
N ASN A 251 5.38 -11.99 14.20
CA ASN A 251 6.74 -12.53 14.37
C ASN A 251 6.97 -13.78 13.52
N LYS A 252 5.98 -14.69 13.46
CA LYS A 252 6.06 -15.91 12.65
C LYS A 252 6.02 -15.59 11.15
N ALA A 253 5.13 -14.68 10.76
CA ALA A 253 5.03 -14.18 9.38
C ALA A 253 6.35 -13.55 8.91
N THR A 254 6.97 -12.71 9.75
CA THR A 254 8.24 -12.04 9.46
C THR A 254 9.39 -13.03 9.32
N THR A 255 9.41 -14.08 10.17
CA THR A 255 10.43 -15.14 10.09
C THR A 255 10.29 -15.91 8.77
N LEU A 256 9.08 -16.32 8.42
CA LEU A 256 8.85 -17.03 7.16
C LEU A 256 9.15 -16.15 5.94
N ALA A 257 8.78 -14.88 5.99
CA ALA A 257 9.08 -13.94 4.92
C ALA A 257 10.57 -13.78 4.73
N SER A 258 11.34 -13.64 5.82
CA SER A 258 12.81 -13.55 5.77
C SER A 258 13.44 -14.80 5.14
N VAL A 259 12.94 -16.00 5.49
CA VAL A 259 13.38 -17.27 4.88
C VAL A 259 13.04 -17.33 3.39
N THR A 260 11.84 -16.89 3.02
CA THR A 260 11.36 -16.87 1.62
C THR A 260 12.18 -15.91 0.77
N VAL A 261 12.39 -14.70 1.28
CA VAL A 261 13.22 -13.63 0.74
C VAL A 261 14.66 -14.12 0.53
N MET A 262 15.27 -14.74 1.54
CA MET A 262 16.62 -15.30 1.43
C MET A 262 16.70 -16.42 0.37
N THR A 263 15.68 -17.28 0.32
CA THR A 263 15.59 -18.34 -0.69
C THR A 263 15.49 -17.77 -2.11
N PHE A 264 14.70 -16.70 -2.30
CA PHE A 264 14.58 -16.01 -3.58
C PHE A 264 15.83 -15.21 -3.96
N MET A 265 16.59 -14.71 -2.99
CA MET A 265 17.90 -14.10 -3.23
C MET A 265 18.88 -15.12 -3.80
N LEU A 266 19.03 -16.27 -3.13
CA LEU A 266 19.95 -17.33 -3.56
C LEU A 266 19.56 -17.94 -4.91
N SER A 267 18.26 -18.12 -5.14
CA SER A 267 17.73 -18.65 -6.41
C SER A 267 17.54 -17.60 -7.51
N GLY A 268 17.86 -16.33 -7.25
CA GLY A 268 17.64 -15.22 -8.19
C GLY A 268 18.55 -15.21 -9.43
N GLY A 269 19.43 -16.20 -9.58
CA GLY A 269 20.21 -16.45 -10.80
C GLY A 269 21.56 -15.74 -10.88
N PHE A 270 21.85 -14.81 -9.96
CA PHE A 270 23.18 -14.20 -9.83
C PHE A 270 24.16 -15.08 -9.04
N PHE A 271 23.77 -15.57 -7.85
CA PHE A 271 24.66 -16.36 -6.98
C PHE A 271 24.84 -17.82 -7.43
N ILE A 272 23.78 -18.44 -7.95
CA ILE A 272 23.79 -19.86 -8.31
C ILE A 272 23.35 -20.00 -9.77
N THR A 273 24.29 -20.37 -10.63
CA THR A 273 24.02 -20.64 -12.05
C THR A 273 23.62 -22.09 -12.29
N ARG A 274 24.20 -23.04 -11.54
CA ARG A 274 23.90 -24.48 -11.62
C ARG A 274 23.06 -24.93 -10.42
N VAL A 275 21.75 -24.97 -10.60
CA VAL A 275 20.81 -25.48 -9.59
C VAL A 275 20.62 -26.99 -9.79
N PRO A 276 20.73 -27.83 -8.74
CA PRO A 276 20.47 -29.27 -8.86
C PRO A 276 19.01 -29.53 -9.28
N LEU A 277 18.78 -30.64 -10.00
CA LEU A 277 17.49 -30.99 -10.60
C LEU A 277 16.32 -30.93 -9.59
N PHE A 278 16.55 -31.37 -8.34
CA PHE A 278 15.54 -31.36 -7.27
C PHE A 278 15.07 -29.95 -6.87
N MET A 279 15.92 -28.92 -6.95
CA MET A 279 15.58 -27.54 -6.54
C MET A 279 15.27 -26.62 -7.73
N ARG A 280 15.18 -27.15 -8.95
CA ARG A 280 14.94 -26.33 -10.16
C ARG A 280 13.59 -25.63 -10.14
N TRP A 281 12.59 -26.16 -9.42
CA TRP A 281 11.26 -25.56 -9.28
C TRP A 281 11.28 -24.21 -8.54
N VAL A 282 12.20 -24.03 -7.58
CA VAL A 282 12.30 -22.79 -6.78
C VAL A 282 12.61 -21.58 -7.67
N ARG A 283 13.40 -21.79 -8.73
CA ARG A 283 13.72 -20.75 -9.71
C ARG A 283 12.49 -20.25 -10.48
N TYR A 284 11.52 -21.12 -10.74
CA TYR A 284 10.27 -20.72 -11.39
C TYR A 284 9.34 -19.96 -10.45
N LEU A 285 9.39 -20.26 -9.15
CA LEU A 285 8.63 -19.57 -8.11
C LEU A 285 9.23 -18.21 -7.73
N SER A 286 10.54 -18.05 -7.90
CA SER A 286 11.26 -16.83 -7.53
C SER A 286 10.94 -15.66 -8.46
N LEU A 287 10.24 -14.66 -7.91
CA LEU A 287 9.98 -13.39 -8.59
C LEU A 287 11.29 -12.67 -8.98
N ASN A 288 12.28 -12.74 -8.08
CA ASN A 288 13.60 -12.12 -8.29
C ASN A 288 14.32 -12.69 -9.52
N TYR A 289 14.20 -14.01 -9.75
CA TYR A 289 14.82 -14.66 -10.90
C TYR A 289 14.28 -14.11 -12.23
N HIS A 290 12.96 -13.96 -12.34
CA HIS A 290 12.32 -13.46 -13.56
C HIS A 290 12.61 -11.98 -13.79
N THR A 291 12.51 -11.15 -12.75
CA THR A 291 12.81 -9.71 -12.82
C THR A 291 14.26 -9.49 -13.24
N TYR A 292 15.20 -10.19 -12.60
CA TYR A 292 16.62 -10.09 -12.94
C TYR A 292 16.92 -10.49 -14.39
N LYS A 293 16.37 -11.63 -14.85
CA LYS A 293 16.53 -12.08 -16.24
C LYS A 293 15.99 -11.05 -17.24
N LEU A 294 14.84 -10.44 -16.93
CA LEU A 294 14.22 -9.42 -17.78
C LEU A 294 15.08 -8.14 -17.83
N LEU A 295 15.58 -7.68 -16.68
CA LEU A 295 16.50 -6.53 -16.61
C LEU A 295 17.79 -6.75 -17.39
N LEU A 296 18.40 -7.94 -17.27
CA LEU A 296 19.57 -8.31 -18.07
C LEU A 296 19.27 -8.27 -19.58
N LYS A 297 18.13 -8.82 -20.01
CA LYS A 297 17.74 -8.82 -21.43
C LYS A 297 17.55 -7.40 -21.97
N ILE A 298 16.96 -6.50 -21.17
CA ILE A 298 16.73 -5.10 -21.57
C ILE A 298 18.05 -4.30 -21.65
N GLN A 299 18.93 -4.47 -20.67
CA GLN A 299 20.13 -3.63 -20.52
C GLN A 299 21.37 -4.18 -21.24
N CYS A 300 21.58 -5.49 -21.17
CA CYS A 300 22.74 -6.15 -21.79
C CYS A 300 22.44 -6.71 -23.18
N GLY A 301 21.16 -6.81 -23.58
CA GLY A 301 20.78 -7.27 -24.91
C GLY A 301 21.11 -8.74 -25.21
N CYS A 302 21.53 -9.54 -24.22
CA CYS A 302 21.76 -10.96 -24.40
C CYS A 302 20.44 -11.67 -24.72
N GLY A 303 20.24 -11.92 -26.01
CA GLY A 303 19.36 -12.95 -26.52
C GLY A 303 19.77 -14.32 -25.97
N GLU A 304 18.78 -15.20 -25.92
CA GLU A 304 18.88 -16.57 -25.45
C GLU A 304 20.05 -17.33 -26.06
N ASP A 305 20.88 -17.92 -25.21
CA ASP A 305 21.61 -19.16 -25.51
C ASP A 305 21.60 -20.02 -24.23
N GLY A 306 20.71 -21.03 -24.19
CA GLY A 306 20.75 -22.19 -23.28
C GLY A 306 19.92 -22.13 -22.00
#